data_AF-A0A9C6WNX7-F1
#
_entry.id   AF-A0A9C6WNX7-F1
#
_cell.length_a   1.000
_cell.length_b   1.000
_cell.length_c   1.000
_cell.angle_alpha   90.00
_cell.angle_beta   90.00
_cell.angle_gamma   90.00
#
_symmetry.space_group_name_H-M   'P 1'
#
loop_
_entity.id
_entity.type
_entity.pdbx_description
1 polymer ?
#
loop_
_entity_poly.entity_id
_entity_poly.type
_entity_poly.pdbx_seq_one_letter_code
_entity_poly.pdbx_strand_id
1 'polypeptide(L)'
;MAGRLVQSLEDSHRFEIDCNDAGIVVIAARTNRKLSEFGDIFAPNQDLEELAMFLQEEQEEEIDLKEKLLLSVQLTQFACGSLALTTHYNHCTLDGLAVRDFGANLAALTRGDFLIVVPFADRTLLRARNPPKISYPHFEYGKATNIENLFSVRGTSSGINVRQNAIQNQIQILYLSPQQIASFKMKAIKDCKLKNVTTFHVVAGKIWKARTIAMNMSDDQVSTMLFPVDIRKRVFPELSYGFAGNALVPGFARATVKELTELEDAFHIKKVQEGIERLDNEYIKSSIDWLELNKGVPRREDSFSLVSGLRLGLEDQYFAWGKLKCSTSLTVKPGLVMLLPAAPGDGGLNVCLDLPKDQMYIFRRIMLEF
;
A
#
# COMPACT_ATOMS: atom_id res chain seq x y z
N MET A 1 -0.50 -19.58 5.95
CA MET A 1 -0.82 -19.32 4.52
C MET A 1 -1.63 -20.44 3.87
N ALA A 2 -1.53 -21.70 4.32
CA ALA A 2 -2.35 -22.80 3.78
C ALA A 2 -3.73 -22.98 4.45
N GLY A 3 -4.12 -22.07 5.35
CA GLY A 3 -5.41 -22.09 6.03
C GLY A 3 -6.52 -21.40 5.25
N ARG A 4 -7.63 -21.07 5.92
CA ARG A 4 -8.75 -20.28 5.36
C ARG A 4 -9.20 -19.17 6.32
N LEU A 5 -9.85 -18.13 5.79
CA LEU A 5 -10.55 -17.17 6.63
C LEU A 5 -11.86 -17.77 7.12
N VAL A 6 -12.12 -17.64 8.42
CA VAL A 6 -13.39 -18.02 9.03
C VAL A 6 -13.90 -16.88 9.89
N GLN A 7 -15.22 -16.81 10.07
CA GLN A 7 -15.81 -15.89 11.04
C GLN A 7 -15.51 -16.40 12.45
N SER A 8 -15.16 -15.49 13.37
CA SER A 8 -14.91 -15.86 14.76
C SER A 8 -16.18 -16.41 15.40
N LEU A 9 -16.02 -17.46 16.22
CA LEU A 9 -17.12 -18.03 17.01
C LEU A 9 -17.51 -17.13 18.20
N GLU A 10 -16.59 -16.29 18.67
CA GLU A 10 -16.79 -15.42 19.84
C GLU A 10 -17.36 -14.03 19.47
N ASP A 11 -17.03 -13.52 18.28
CA ASP A 11 -17.47 -12.20 17.79
C ASP A 11 -17.73 -12.26 16.28
N SER A 12 -19.01 -12.21 15.87
CA SER A 12 -19.39 -12.26 14.46
C SER A 12 -18.86 -11.08 13.64
N HIS A 13 -18.34 -10.02 14.25
CA HIS A 13 -17.68 -8.92 13.55
C HIS A 13 -16.17 -9.13 13.35
N ARG A 14 -15.62 -10.29 13.74
CA ARG A 14 -14.21 -10.63 13.59
C ARG A 14 -14.00 -11.83 12.67
N PHE A 15 -12.83 -11.85 12.05
CA PHE A 15 -12.33 -12.99 11.29
C PHE A 15 -11.14 -13.62 12.00
N GLU A 16 -11.03 -14.92 11.85
CA GLU A 16 -9.90 -15.73 12.30
C GLU A 16 -9.28 -16.45 11.10
N ILE A 17 -8.06 -16.96 11.30
CA ILE A 17 -7.42 -17.85 10.34
C ILE A 17 -7.54 -19.26 10.89
N ASP A 18 -8.33 -20.09 10.22
CA ASP A 18 -8.36 -21.52 10.47
C ASP A 18 -7.14 -22.16 9.81
N CYS A 19 -6.17 -22.59 10.63
CA CYS A 19 -4.94 -23.25 10.20
C CYS A 19 -5.20 -24.74 9.92
N ASN A 20 -6.06 -25.03 8.94
CA ASN A 20 -6.53 -26.37 8.58
C ASN A 20 -5.71 -27.07 7.48
N ASP A 21 -4.58 -26.49 7.08
CA ASP A 21 -3.70 -27.02 6.03
C ASP A 21 -4.41 -27.36 4.71
N ALA A 22 -5.52 -26.67 4.38
CA ALA A 22 -6.25 -26.82 3.13
C ALA A 22 -5.46 -26.41 1.86
N GLY A 23 -4.19 -26.03 2.02
CA GLY A 23 -3.25 -25.78 0.92
C GLY A 23 -3.39 -24.39 0.30
N ILE A 24 -2.55 -24.18 -0.72
CA ILE A 24 -2.50 -22.98 -1.56
C ILE A 24 -2.66 -23.41 -3.02
N VAL A 25 -3.04 -22.49 -3.90
CA VAL A 25 -3.02 -22.75 -5.34
C VAL A 25 -1.63 -22.44 -5.90
N VAL A 26 -1.08 -23.40 -6.64
CA VAL A 26 0.19 -23.26 -7.37
C VAL A 26 -0.04 -23.60 -8.83
N ILE A 27 0.30 -22.67 -9.73
CA ILE A 27 0.08 -22.79 -11.17
C ILE A 27 1.42 -22.73 -11.90
N ALA A 28 1.62 -23.63 -12.86
CA ALA A 28 2.68 -23.56 -13.84
C ALA A 28 2.09 -23.14 -15.19
N ALA A 29 2.61 -22.05 -15.76
CA ALA A 29 2.10 -21.46 -16.99
C ALA A 29 3.23 -21.18 -18.01
N ARG A 30 2.85 -20.99 -19.27
CA ARG A 30 3.76 -20.56 -20.33
C ARG A 30 3.06 -19.52 -21.21
N THR A 31 3.81 -18.50 -21.63
CA THR A 31 3.38 -17.53 -22.66
C THR A 31 4.27 -17.63 -23.89
N ASN A 32 3.67 -17.40 -25.06
CA ASN A 32 4.38 -17.32 -26.34
C ASN A 32 5.05 -15.96 -26.56
N ARG A 33 4.80 -14.98 -25.69
CA ARG A 33 5.46 -13.67 -25.69
C ARG A 33 6.83 -13.75 -25.01
N LYS A 34 7.78 -12.96 -25.49
CA LYS A 34 9.07 -12.67 -24.85
C LYS A 34 8.87 -11.60 -23.78
N LEU A 35 9.72 -11.58 -22.76
CA LEU A 35 9.68 -10.57 -21.70
C LEU A 35 9.78 -9.12 -22.24
N SER A 36 10.56 -8.91 -23.30
CA SER A 36 10.71 -7.60 -23.95
C SER A 36 9.42 -7.05 -24.56
N GLU A 37 8.39 -7.89 -24.73
CA GLU A 37 7.11 -7.49 -25.31
C GLU A 37 6.12 -6.99 -24.25
N PHE A 38 6.46 -6.98 -22.96
CA PHE A 38 5.59 -6.55 -21.84
C PHE A 38 5.81 -5.09 -21.39
N GLY A 39 6.48 -4.28 -22.22
CA GLY A 39 6.77 -2.88 -21.91
C GLY A 39 7.70 -2.68 -20.71
N ASP A 40 7.43 -1.65 -19.91
CA ASP A 40 8.19 -1.37 -18.68
C ASP A 40 7.73 -2.25 -17.52
N ILE A 41 8.60 -3.19 -17.14
CA ILE A 41 8.36 -4.17 -16.07
C ILE A 41 8.66 -3.63 -14.66
N PHE A 42 9.15 -2.39 -14.53
CA PHE A 42 9.40 -1.74 -13.25
C PHE A 42 8.19 -0.96 -12.72
N ALA A 43 7.09 -0.98 -13.45
CA ALA A 43 5.85 -0.34 -13.05
C ALA A 43 4.62 -1.14 -13.51
N PRO A 44 3.45 -0.97 -12.86
CA PRO A 44 2.22 -1.62 -13.29
C PRO A 44 1.85 -1.19 -14.72
N ASN A 45 1.52 -2.15 -15.56
CA ASN A 45 1.02 -1.91 -16.92
C ASN A 45 0.06 -3.03 -17.33
N GLN A 46 -0.76 -2.76 -18.36
CA GLN A 46 -1.85 -3.65 -18.76
C GLN A 46 -1.38 -5.03 -19.23
N ASP A 47 -0.22 -5.10 -19.91
CA ASP A 47 0.30 -6.38 -20.40
C ASP A 47 0.71 -7.31 -19.25
N LEU A 48 1.14 -6.76 -18.10
CA LEU A 48 1.50 -7.57 -16.94
C LEU A 48 0.29 -8.27 -16.31
N GLU A 49 -0.94 -7.80 -16.54
CA GLU A 49 -2.15 -8.45 -16.05
C GLU A 49 -2.35 -9.84 -16.67
N GLU A 50 -1.82 -10.08 -17.88
CA GLU A 50 -1.82 -11.41 -18.51
C GLU A 50 -1.07 -12.47 -17.68
N LEU A 51 -0.12 -12.05 -16.84
CA LEU A 51 0.63 -12.93 -15.94
C LEU A 51 -0.16 -13.34 -14.70
N ALA A 52 -1.42 -12.90 -14.59
CA ALA A 52 -2.29 -13.06 -13.44
C ALA A 52 -3.73 -13.44 -13.79
N MET A 53 -4.02 -13.90 -15.02
CA MET A 53 -5.39 -14.16 -15.48
C MET A 53 -6.19 -15.08 -14.55
N PHE A 54 -5.56 -16.07 -13.91
CA PHE A 54 -6.22 -16.95 -12.93
C PHE A 54 -6.71 -16.22 -11.66
N LEU A 55 -6.19 -15.02 -11.36
CA LEU A 55 -6.61 -14.18 -10.23
C LEU A 55 -7.82 -13.30 -10.59
N GLN A 56 -8.17 -13.18 -11.87
CA GLN A 56 -9.31 -12.38 -12.30
C GLN A 56 -10.64 -13.12 -12.10
N GLU A 57 -10.63 -14.45 -12.21
CA GLU A 57 -11.82 -15.30 -11.97
C GLU A 57 -12.36 -15.17 -10.53
N GLU A 58 -11.53 -14.80 -9.54
CA GLU A 58 -11.99 -14.58 -8.15
C GLU A 58 -12.81 -13.29 -7.94
N GLN A 59 -12.89 -12.39 -8.93
CA GLN A 59 -13.53 -11.07 -8.77
C GLN A 59 -15.02 -11.03 -9.12
N GLU A 60 -15.58 -12.07 -9.74
CA GLU A 60 -16.92 -12.01 -10.35
C GLU A 60 -18.05 -12.66 -9.53
N GLU A 61 -17.75 -13.49 -8.53
CA GLU A 61 -18.78 -14.15 -7.70
C GLU A 61 -18.63 -13.85 -6.20
N GLU A 62 -19.75 -13.85 -5.46
CA GLU A 62 -19.76 -13.85 -3.98
C GLU A 62 -19.20 -15.18 -3.45
N ILE A 63 -17.90 -15.38 -3.58
CA ILE A 63 -17.18 -16.55 -3.07
C ILE A 63 -17.28 -16.54 -1.53
N ASP A 64 -17.67 -17.68 -0.95
CA ASP A 64 -17.69 -17.88 0.51
C ASP A 64 -16.31 -17.53 1.09
N LEU A 65 -16.27 -16.87 2.25
CA LEU A 65 -15.02 -16.56 2.96
C LEU A 65 -14.11 -17.79 3.14
N LYS A 66 -14.71 -18.98 3.27
CA LYS A 66 -13.99 -20.26 3.41
C LYS A 66 -13.33 -20.74 2.11
N GLU A 67 -13.82 -20.28 0.97
CA GLU A 67 -13.28 -20.61 -0.34
C GLU A 67 -12.18 -19.62 -0.78
N LYS A 68 -12.11 -18.44 -0.13
CA LYS A 68 -11.06 -17.46 -0.40
C LYS A 68 -9.68 -17.97 0.01
N LEU A 69 -8.80 -18.06 -0.97
CA LEU A 69 -7.41 -18.44 -0.77
C LEU A 69 -6.65 -17.35 -0.01
N LEU A 70 -5.77 -17.76 0.91
CA LEU A 70 -4.89 -16.83 1.60
C LEU A 70 -3.63 -16.51 0.77
N LEU A 71 -3.23 -17.45 -0.09
CA LEU A 71 -2.10 -17.35 -1.00
C LEU A 71 -2.37 -18.15 -2.27
N SER A 72 -2.05 -17.54 -3.40
CA SER A 72 -1.95 -18.22 -4.69
C SER A 72 -0.66 -17.81 -5.40
N VAL A 73 -0.01 -18.76 -6.07
CA VAL A 73 1.29 -18.57 -6.72
C VAL A 73 1.22 -19.10 -8.16
N GLN A 74 1.68 -18.32 -9.13
CA GLN A 74 1.86 -18.75 -10.51
C GLN A 74 3.30 -18.54 -10.97
N LEU A 75 3.90 -19.57 -11.54
CA LEU A 75 5.19 -19.49 -12.22
C LEU A 75 4.96 -19.55 -13.73
N THR A 76 5.27 -18.47 -14.43
CA THR A 76 5.08 -18.35 -15.88
C THR A 76 6.41 -18.33 -16.60
N GLN A 77 6.61 -19.23 -17.57
CA GLN A 77 7.76 -19.22 -18.46
C GLN A 77 7.46 -18.43 -19.75
N PHE A 78 8.35 -17.49 -20.10
CA PHE A 78 8.27 -16.73 -21.35
C PHE A 78 8.92 -17.49 -22.51
N ALA A 79 8.58 -17.13 -23.76
CA ALA A 79 9.20 -17.73 -24.95
C ALA A 79 10.73 -17.53 -25.04
N CYS A 80 11.26 -16.49 -24.40
CA CYS A 80 12.70 -16.24 -24.29
C CYS A 80 13.38 -16.97 -23.11
N GLY A 81 12.67 -17.86 -22.41
CA GLY A 81 13.20 -18.62 -21.26
C GLY A 81 13.22 -17.86 -19.94
N SER A 82 12.85 -16.57 -19.92
CA SER A 82 12.65 -15.82 -18.67
C SER A 82 11.51 -16.41 -17.84
N LEU A 83 11.44 -16.05 -16.56
CA LEU A 83 10.40 -16.50 -15.62
C LEU A 83 9.73 -15.30 -14.95
N ALA A 84 8.42 -15.40 -14.71
CA ALA A 84 7.67 -14.51 -13.83
C ALA A 84 7.03 -15.32 -12.70
N LEU A 85 7.19 -14.84 -11.47
CA LEU A 85 6.53 -15.37 -10.29
C LEU A 85 5.44 -14.39 -9.87
N THR A 86 4.18 -14.74 -10.10
CA THR A 86 3.02 -13.96 -9.69
C THR A 86 2.51 -14.49 -8.37
N THR A 87 2.26 -13.61 -7.41
CA THR A 87 1.76 -13.97 -6.08
C THR A 87 0.55 -13.13 -5.71
N HIS A 88 -0.54 -13.77 -5.27
CA HIS A 88 -1.70 -13.11 -4.67
C HIS A 88 -1.72 -13.45 -3.18
N TYR A 89 -1.80 -12.43 -2.34
CA TYR A 89 -1.96 -12.59 -0.90
C TYR A 89 -3.27 -11.98 -0.43
N ASN A 90 -4.00 -12.69 0.44
CA ASN A 90 -5.10 -12.07 1.16
C ASN A 90 -4.52 -11.12 2.23
N HIS A 91 -4.66 -9.81 2.03
CA HIS A 91 -4.03 -8.79 2.88
C HIS A 91 -4.55 -8.80 4.33
N CYS A 92 -5.69 -9.46 4.64
CA CYS A 92 -6.11 -9.69 6.03
C CYS A 92 -5.08 -10.54 6.81
N THR A 93 -4.24 -11.30 6.10
CA THR A 93 -3.28 -12.21 6.72
C THR A 93 -1.91 -11.59 6.98
N LEU A 94 -1.31 -10.91 6.00
CA LEU A 94 0.06 -10.40 6.02
C LEU A 94 0.12 -8.98 5.49
N ASP A 95 1.00 -8.17 6.06
CA ASP A 95 1.42 -6.90 5.43
C ASP A 95 2.59 -7.11 4.47
N GLY A 96 2.98 -6.04 3.76
CA GLY A 96 4.05 -6.09 2.76
C GLY A 96 5.41 -6.56 3.30
N LEU A 97 5.73 -6.30 4.57
CA LEU A 97 6.99 -6.77 5.17
C LEU A 97 6.93 -8.27 5.46
N ALA A 98 5.80 -8.77 5.96
CA ALA A 98 5.63 -10.19 6.16
C ALA A 98 5.54 -10.97 4.83
N VAL A 99 5.00 -10.35 3.77
CA VAL A 99 5.07 -10.89 2.40
C VAL A 99 6.51 -10.96 1.89
N ARG A 100 7.32 -9.93 2.11
CA ARG A 100 8.76 -9.96 1.79
C ARG A 100 9.44 -11.13 2.49
N ASP A 101 9.23 -11.29 3.79
CA ASP A 101 9.86 -12.35 4.58
C ASP A 101 9.42 -13.75 4.10
N PHE A 102 8.13 -13.90 3.75
CA PHE A 102 7.64 -15.12 3.11
C PHE A 102 8.36 -15.41 1.78
N GLY A 103 8.47 -14.42 0.90
CA GLY A 103 9.16 -14.58 -0.39
C GLY A 103 10.65 -14.90 -0.24
N ALA A 104 11.32 -14.28 0.73
CA ALA A 104 12.73 -14.54 1.04
C ALA A 104 12.95 -15.99 1.54
N ASN A 105 12.06 -16.47 2.41
CA ASN A 105 12.05 -17.88 2.83
C ASN A 105 11.76 -18.83 1.67
N LEU A 106 10.76 -18.53 0.84
CA LEU A 106 10.44 -19.34 -0.35
C LEU A 106 11.67 -19.44 -1.27
N ALA A 107 12.33 -18.31 -1.53
CA ALA A 107 13.55 -18.26 -2.33
C ALA A 107 14.66 -19.14 -1.74
N ALA A 108 14.88 -19.09 -0.42
CA ALA A 108 15.85 -19.95 0.27
C ALA A 108 15.51 -21.44 0.14
N LEU A 109 14.26 -21.80 0.40
CA LEU A 109 13.80 -23.19 0.29
C LEU A 109 13.94 -23.74 -1.14
N THR A 110 13.75 -22.91 -2.18
CA THR A 110 13.96 -23.38 -3.56
C THR A 110 15.40 -23.83 -3.83
N ARG A 111 16.37 -23.29 -3.09
CA ARG A 111 17.80 -23.65 -3.20
C ARG A 111 18.19 -24.86 -2.34
N GLY A 112 17.25 -25.38 -1.54
CA GLY A 112 17.53 -26.40 -0.52
C GLY A 112 18.10 -25.84 0.78
N ASP A 113 18.07 -24.52 0.99
CA ASP A 113 18.49 -23.89 2.24
C ASP A 113 17.36 -23.94 3.29
N PHE A 114 17.68 -23.53 4.53
CA PHE A 114 16.70 -23.38 5.61
C PHE A 114 15.96 -22.04 5.55
N LEU A 115 14.93 -21.89 6.38
CA LEU A 115 14.27 -20.60 6.61
C LEU A 115 15.29 -19.55 7.07
N ILE A 116 15.34 -18.43 6.36
CA ILE A 116 16.19 -17.28 6.71
C ILE A 116 15.53 -16.35 7.73
N VAL A 117 14.19 -16.38 7.80
CA VAL A 117 13.39 -15.66 8.79
C VAL A 117 12.42 -16.66 9.41
N VAL A 118 12.53 -16.91 10.71
CA VAL A 118 11.56 -17.77 11.40
C VAL A 118 10.27 -16.99 11.60
N PRO A 119 9.12 -17.43 11.05
CA PRO A 119 7.87 -16.69 11.18
C PRO A 119 7.35 -16.75 12.61
N PHE A 120 7.00 -15.60 13.17
CA PHE A 120 6.40 -15.45 14.49
C PHE A 120 4.92 -15.08 14.35
N ALA A 121 4.02 -16.04 14.57
CA ALA A 121 2.61 -15.92 14.23
C ALA A 121 1.70 -15.46 15.38
N ASP A 122 2.23 -15.19 16.58
CA ASP A 122 1.41 -14.76 17.72
C ASP A 122 0.97 -13.30 17.57
N ARG A 123 -0.30 -13.13 17.19
CA ARG A 123 -0.95 -11.83 16.97
C ARG A 123 -1.55 -11.24 18.25
N THR A 124 -1.54 -11.98 19.36
CA THR A 124 -2.09 -11.48 20.64
C THR A 124 -1.31 -10.31 21.19
N LEU A 125 -0.06 -10.11 20.74
CA LEU A 125 0.76 -8.94 21.01
C LEU A 125 0.12 -7.61 20.58
N LEU A 126 -0.82 -7.64 19.63
CA LEU A 126 -1.56 -6.47 19.15
C LEU A 126 -3.02 -6.46 19.63
N ARG A 127 -3.35 -7.21 20.68
CA ARG A 127 -4.69 -7.21 21.27
C ARG A 127 -4.99 -5.87 21.93
N ALA A 128 -6.24 -5.42 21.83
CA ALA A 128 -6.74 -4.28 22.57
C ALA A 128 -6.57 -4.48 24.08
N ARG A 129 -6.44 -3.38 24.82
CA ARG A 129 -6.41 -3.39 26.28
C ARG A 129 -7.78 -3.79 26.83
N ASN A 130 -7.80 -4.30 28.06
CA ASN A 130 -9.03 -4.60 28.77
C ASN A 130 -9.04 -3.88 30.13
N PRO A 131 -9.86 -2.82 30.32
CA PRO A 131 -10.78 -2.24 29.32
C PRO A 131 -10.03 -1.45 28.22
N PRO A 132 -10.62 -1.29 27.02
CA PRO A 132 -10.07 -0.43 25.98
C PRO A 132 -10.02 1.04 26.47
N LYS A 133 -8.91 1.74 26.19
CA LYS A 133 -8.67 3.13 26.58
C LYS A 133 -8.34 4.00 25.36
N ILE A 134 -9.32 4.77 24.91
CA ILE A 134 -9.14 5.75 23.83
C ILE A 134 -8.62 7.06 24.42
N SER A 135 -7.42 7.48 24.01
CA SER A 135 -6.76 8.71 24.47
C SER A 135 -6.62 9.78 23.36
N TYR A 136 -6.96 9.43 22.12
CA TYR A 136 -6.82 10.31 20.94
C TYR A 136 -8.08 10.24 20.05
N PRO A 137 -8.33 11.24 19.20
CA PRO A 137 -9.52 11.28 18.35
C PRO A 137 -9.49 10.32 17.15
N HIS A 138 -8.31 9.84 16.75
CA HIS A 138 -8.10 8.91 15.64
C HIS A 138 -8.73 9.32 14.29
N PHE A 139 -8.32 10.48 13.76
CA PHE A 139 -8.82 11.00 12.48
C PHE A 139 -8.47 10.11 11.28
N GLU A 140 -7.51 9.20 11.42
CA GLU A 140 -7.18 8.18 10.43
C GLU A 140 -8.30 7.18 10.18
N TYR A 141 -9.27 7.07 11.10
CA TYR A 141 -10.39 6.15 10.97
C TYR A 141 -11.74 6.88 10.79
N GLY A 142 -12.69 6.14 10.24
CA GLY A 142 -14.11 6.49 10.13
C GLY A 142 -14.98 5.31 10.57
N LYS A 143 -16.29 5.57 10.77
CA LYS A 143 -17.26 4.51 11.12
C LYS A 143 -17.50 3.59 9.92
N ALA A 144 -17.66 2.29 10.17
CA ALA A 144 -17.88 1.29 9.13
C ALA A 144 -19.18 1.50 8.34
N THR A 145 -20.16 2.28 8.83
CA THR A 145 -21.42 2.54 8.11
C THR A 145 -21.27 3.39 6.84
N ASN A 146 -20.08 3.95 6.57
CA ASN A 146 -19.79 4.75 5.38
C ASN A 146 -19.12 3.92 4.25
N ILE A 147 -19.47 2.63 4.07
CA ILE A 147 -18.85 1.76 3.04
C ILE A 147 -19.15 2.25 1.62
N GLU A 148 -20.27 2.95 1.42
CA GLU A 148 -20.69 3.48 0.11
C GLU A 148 -19.78 4.59 -0.43
N ASN A 149 -19.03 5.28 0.43
CA ASN A 149 -18.09 6.32 0.01
C ASN A 149 -16.71 5.69 -0.25
N LEU A 150 -16.44 5.43 -1.53
CA LEU A 150 -15.09 5.10 -2.03
C LEU A 150 -14.14 6.30 -1.81
N PHE A 151 -12.82 6.04 -1.87
CA PHE A 151 -11.82 7.11 -1.83
C PHE A 151 -12.17 8.25 -2.80
N SER A 152 -11.90 9.50 -2.43
CA SER A 152 -12.38 10.66 -3.19
C SER A 152 -11.87 10.65 -4.63
N VAL A 153 -12.82 10.60 -5.56
CA VAL A 153 -12.65 10.82 -7.00
C VAL A 153 -13.48 12.05 -7.39
N ARG A 154 -12.95 12.93 -8.25
CA ARG A 154 -13.62 14.18 -8.65
C ARG A 154 -14.94 13.81 -9.33
N GLY A 155 -16.02 14.47 -8.92
CA GLY A 155 -17.37 14.21 -9.44
C GLY A 155 -18.23 13.23 -8.61
N THR A 156 -17.69 12.62 -7.54
CA THR A 156 -18.50 11.86 -6.58
C THR A 156 -19.00 12.77 -5.46
N SER A 157 -19.80 13.78 -5.80
CA SER A 157 -20.68 14.41 -4.81
C SER A 157 -21.79 13.43 -4.48
N SER A 158 -21.82 12.94 -3.24
CA SER A 158 -22.91 12.16 -2.62
C SER A 158 -23.55 11.04 -3.48
N GLY A 159 -23.15 9.80 -3.22
CA GLY A 159 -24.01 8.63 -3.45
C GLY A 159 -24.08 8.03 -4.87
N ILE A 160 -23.18 8.39 -5.79
CA ILE A 160 -23.13 7.69 -7.09
C ILE A 160 -22.26 6.43 -6.96
N ASN A 161 -22.91 5.27 -7.06
CA ASN A 161 -22.28 3.95 -7.15
C ASN A 161 -21.25 3.91 -8.29
N VAL A 162 -19.97 4.09 -7.95
CA VAL A 162 -18.84 4.00 -8.91
C VAL A 162 -18.66 2.56 -9.42
N ARG A 163 -19.35 1.57 -8.85
CA ARG A 163 -19.28 0.16 -9.30
C ARG A 163 -19.70 -0.05 -10.76
N GLN A 164 -20.52 0.83 -11.35
CA GLN A 164 -21.08 0.60 -12.70
C GLN A 164 -20.50 1.47 -13.83
N ASN A 165 -19.74 2.54 -13.52
CA ASN A 165 -19.23 3.46 -14.54
C ASN A 165 -17.77 3.90 -14.29
N ALA A 166 -16.98 3.10 -13.60
CA ALA A 166 -15.52 3.30 -13.61
C ALA A 166 -15.02 2.98 -15.02
N ILE A 167 -14.92 4.00 -15.86
CA ILE A 167 -13.99 3.97 -16.99
C ILE A 167 -12.65 3.56 -16.37
N GLN A 168 -12.18 2.33 -16.66
CA GLN A 168 -10.84 1.91 -16.26
C GLN A 168 -9.87 2.89 -16.92
N ASN A 169 -9.45 3.87 -16.14
CA ASN A 169 -8.44 4.80 -16.55
C ASN A 169 -7.12 4.06 -16.51
N GLN A 170 -6.29 4.28 -17.53
CA GLN A 170 -4.98 3.65 -17.62
C GLN A 170 -4.09 4.17 -16.49
N ILE A 171 -3.49 3.25 -15.71
CA ILE A 171 -2.50 3.57 -14.67
C ILE A 171 -1.46 4.54 -15.24
N GLN A 172 -1.29 5.67 -14.57
CA GLN A 172 -0.34 6.69 -14.96
C GLN A 172 0.92 6.58 -14.11
N ILE A 173 2.07 6.62 -14.78
CA ILE A 173 3.38 6.59 -14.13
C ILE A 173 4.04 7.95 -14.33
N LEU A 174 4.47 8.56 -13.22
CA LEU A 174 5.30 9.75 -13.21
C LEU A 174 6.65 9.42 -12.56
N TYR A 175 7.71 9.51 -13.35
CA TYR A 175 9.08 9.34 -12.87
C TYR A 175 9.59 10.62 -12.21
N LEU A 176 10.20 10.49 -11.04
CA LEU A 176 10.96 11.55 -10.37
C LEU A 176 12.43 11.16 -10.30
N SER A 177 13.28 11.98 -10.92
CA SER A 177 14.73 11.79 -10.92
C SER A 177 15.37 12.02 -9.55
N PRO A 178 16.55 11.44 -9.28
CA PRO A 178 17.34 11.74 -8.08
C PRO A 178 17.58 13.24 -7.88
N GLN A 179 17.82 13.98 -8.97
CA GLN A 179 18.09 15.42 -8.95
C GLN A 179 16.86 16.21 -8.51
N GLN A 180 15.67 15.87 -9.01
CA GLN A 180 14.41 16.49 -8.57
C GLN A 180 14.16 16.22 -7.08
N ILE A 181 14.32 14.96 -6.63
CA ILE A 181 14.16 14.58 -5.22
C ILE A 181 15.15 15.34 -4.33
N ALA A 182 16.42 15.44 -4.75
CA ALA A 182 17.45 16.17 -4.03
C ALA A 182 17.14 17.67 -3.95
N SER A 183 16.63 18.26 -5.03
CA SER A 183 16.18 19.66 -5.06
C SER A 183 15.05 19.90 -4.06
N PHE A 184 14.03 19.05 -4.05
CA PHE A 184 12.92 19.15 -3.09
C PHE A 184 13.38 19.04 -1.63
N LYS A 185 14.30 18.11 -1.34
CA LYS A 185 14.92 18.00 0.00
C LYS A 185 15.71 19.25 0.36
N MET A 186 16.50 19.78 -0.57
CA MET A 186 17.33 20.95 -0.31
C MET A 186 16.49 22.17 0.03
N LYS A 187 15.42 22.43 -0.75
CA LYS A 187 14.45 23.51 -0.51
C LYS A 187 13.82 23.38 0.89
N ALA A 188 13.34 22.18 1.22
CA ALA A 188 12.73 21.91 2.52
C ALA A 188 13.69 22.09 3.72
N ILE A 189 14.96 21.72 3.57
CA ILE A 189 15.95 21.81 4.66
C ILE A 189 16.52 23.22 4.80
N LYS A 190 16.94 23.84 3.69
CA LYS A 190 17.64 25.14 3.70
C LYS A 190 16.67 26.30 3.84
N ASP A 191 15.65 26.33 2.98
CA ASP A 191 14.78 27.50 2.87
C ASP A 191 13.72 27.46 3.97
N CYS A 192 13.23 26.25 4.29
CA CYS A 192 12.15 26.05 5.26
C CYS A 192 12.62 25.58 6.64
N LYS A 193 13.94 25.36 6.83
CA LYS A 193 14.58 24.98 8.10
C LYS A 193 14.02 23.71 8.76
N LEU A 194 13.46 22.79 7.97
CA LEU A 194 12.97 21.50 8.48
C LEU A 194 14.14 20.55 8.78
N LYS A 195 14.03 19.82 9.89
CA LYS A 195 15.00 18.79 10.31
C LYS A 195 14.51 17.41 9.91
N ASN A 196 15.44 16.45 9.77
CA ASN A 196 15.15 15.03 9.52
C ASN A 196 14.21 14.77 8.30
N VAL A 197 14.37 15.57 7.25
CA VAL A 197 13.55 15.45 6.03
C VAL A 197 13.98 14.24 5.21
N THR A 198 13.06 13.29 5.01
CA THR A 198 13.30 12.08 4.21
C THR A 198 12.77 12.26 2.78
N THR A 199 13.13 11.35 1.86
CA THR A 199 12.52 11.31 0.51
C THR A 199 11.01 11.20 0.60
N PHE A 200 10.51 10.34 1.51
CA PHE A 200 9.09 10.15 1.69
C PHE A 200 8.40 11.46 2.10
N HIS A 201 8.95 12.23 3.04
CA HIS A 201 8.33 13.50 3.48
C HIS A 201 8.14 14.49 2.32
N VAL A 202 9.18 14.71 1.51
CA VAL A 202 9.11 15.69 0.40
C VAL A 202 8.21 15.22 -0.73
N VAL A 203 8.30 13.95 -1.11
CA VAL A 203 7.50 13.38 -2.20
C VAL A 203 6.03 13.28 -1.79
N ALA A 204 5.74 12.82 -0.58
CA ALA A 204 4.38 12.73 -0.05
C ALA A 204 3.72 14.12 0.06
N GLY A 205 4.44 15.12 0.57
CA GLY A 205 3.93 16.49 0.66
C GLY A 205 3.58 17.07 -0.73
N LYS A 206 4.45 16.88 -1.72
CA LYS A 206 4.20 17.28 -3.11
C LYS A 206 3.02 16.54 -3.74
N ILE A 207 2.94 15.22 -3.58
CA ILE A 207 1.82 14.41 -4.09
C ILE A 207 0.51 14.86 -3.45
N TRP A 208 0.51 15.14 -2.16
CA TRP A 208 -0.69 15.57 -1.45
C TRP A 208 -1.24 16.89 -2.00
N LYS A 209 -0.37 17.89 -2.17
CA LYS A 209 -0.73 19.16 -2.81
C LYS A 209 -1.21 18.96 -4.24
N ALA A 210 -0.39 18.32 -5.08
CA ALA A 210 -0.67 18.13 -6.50
C ALA A 210 -1.98 17.36 -6.74
N ARG A 211 -2.20 16.27 -5.99
CA ARG A 211 -3.43 15.47 -6.09
C ARG A 211 -4.63 16.30 -5.66
N THR A 212 -4.56 16.98 -4.51
CA THR A 212 -5.69 17.75 -3.99
C THR A 212 -6.14 18.84 -4.96
N ILE A 213 -5.18 19.58 -5.54
CA ILE A 213 -5.48 20.60 -6.55
C ILE A 213 -6.06 19.96 -7.82
N ALA A 214 -5.50 18.84 -8.28
CA ALA A 214 -6.03 18.11 -9.43
C ALA A 214 -7.46 17.60 -9.22
N MET A 215 -7.84 17.25 -7.99
CA MET A 215 -9.21 16.84 -7.65
C MET A 215 -10.22 17.99 -7.71
N ASN A 216 -9.76 19.26 -7.69
CA ASN A 216 -10.61 20.46 -7.69
C ASN A 216 -11.73 20.41 -6.62
N MET A 217 -11.33 20.04 -5.40
CA MET A 217 -12.17 20.04 -4.21
C MET A 217 -12.45 21.49 -3.76
N SER A 218 -13.49 21.72 -2.96
CA SER A 218 -13.77 23.08 -2.46
C SER A 218 -12.74 23.51 -1.41
N ASP A 219 -12.44 24.81 -1.36
CA ASP A 219 -11.40 25.38 -0.48
C ASP A 219 -11.58 25.02 1.01
N ASP A 220 -12.83 24.94 1.47
CA ASP A 220 -13.20 24.61 2.85
C ASP A 220 -13.16 23.11 3.16
N GLN A 221 -13.11 22.24 2.13
CA GLN A 221 -12.99 20.80 2.35
C GLN A 221 -11.64 20.44 2.96
N VAL A 222 -11.63 19.37 3.74
CA VAL A 222 -10.43 18.89 4.43
C VAL A 222 -9.88 17.66 3.72
N SER A 223 -8.77 17.83 3.01
CA SER A 223 -8.05 16.73 2.37
C SER A 223 -7.23 15.95 3.39
N THR A 224 -7.33 14.62 3.36
CA THR A 224 -6.58 13.71 4.24
C THR A 224 -5.76 12.73 3.41
N MET A 225 -4.45 12.76 3.54
CA MET A 225 -3.58 11.73 2.98
C MET A 225 -3.24 10.70 4.07
N LEU A 226 -3.61 9.44 3.83
CA LEU A 226 -3.23 8.32 4.68
C LEU A 226 -1.99 7.63 4.12
N PHE A 227 -1.16 7.06 4.99
CA PHE A 227 -0.03 6.22 4.58
C PHE A 227 0.25 5.15 5.65
N PRO A 228 0.56 3.90 5.25
CA PRO A 228 0.86 2.85 6.20
C PRO A 228 2.19 3.12 6.91
N VAL A 229 2.19 2.99 8.24
CA VAL A 229 3.40 3.09 9.06
C VAL A 229 3.62 1.76 9.78
N ASP A 230 4.83 1.21 9.62
CA ASP A 230 5.26 0.00 10.33
C ASP A 230 5.40 0.30 11.83
N ILE A 231 4.63 -0.45 12.63
CA ILE A 231 4.58 -0.29 14.08
C ILE A 231 5.44 -1.30 14.84
N ARG A 232 6.09 -2.26 14.16
CA ARG A 232 6.87 -3.33 14.81
C ARG A 232 7.86 -2.83 15.87
N LYS A 233 8.55 -1.71 15.57
CA LYS A 233 9.52 -1.07 16.48
C LYS A 233 8.96 0.12 17.27
N ARG A 234 7.64 0.33 17.25
CA ARG A 234 6.96 1.48 17.88
C ARG A 234 6.02 1.08 19.00
N VAL A 235 5.65 -0.19 19.08
CA VAL A 235 4.89 -0.75 20.20
C VAL A 235 5.83 -1.23 21.29
N PHE A 236 5.34 -1.27 22.53
CA PHE A 236 6.03 -1.85 23.67
C PHE A 236 5.20 -2.98 24.30
N PRO A 237 5.75 -4.21 24.41
CA PRO A 237 7.07 -4.63 23.89
C PRO A 237 7.15 -4.57 22.35
N GLU A 238 8.36 -4.40 21.80
CA GLU A 238 8.58 -4.45 20.35
C GLU A 238 8.14 -5.81 19.79
N LEU A 239 7.60 -5.83 18.56
CA LEU A 239 7.24 -7.09 17.92
C LEU A 239 8.49 -7.85 17.51
N SER A 240 8.46 -9.17 17.72
CA SER A 240 9.55 -10.07 17.36
C SER A 240 9.96 -9.94 15.90
N TYR A 241 11.26 -10.10 15.63
CA TYR A 241 11.75 -10.29 14.27
C TYR A 241 11.03 -11.50 13.63
N GLY A 242 10.58 -11.34 12.38
CA GLY A 242 9.78 -12.35 11.69
C GLY A 242 8.28 -12.34 12.02
N PHE A 243 7.74 -11.31 12.70
CA PHE A 243 6.30 -11.17 12.94
C PHE A 243 5.47 -11.36 11.67
N ALA A 244 4.70 -12.46 11.63
CA ALA A 244 3.91 -12.95 10.51
C ALA A 244 2.45 -12.50 10.64
N GLY A 245 2.22 -11.22 10.36
CA GLY A 245 0.90 -10.61 10.41
C GLY A 245 0.90 -9.19 9.86
N ASN A 246 -0.24 -8.51 10.02
CA ASN A 246 -0.32 -7.07 9.78
C ASN A 246 0.13 -6.32 11.03
N ALA A 247 1.16 -5.48 10.89
CA ALA A 247 1.62 -4.54 11.91
C ALA A 247 1.82 -3.16 11.29
N LEU A 248 0.76 -2.68 10.62
CA LEU A 248 0.68 -1.36 10.01
C LEU A 248 -0.46 -0.57 10.65
N VAL A 249 -0.19 0.69 11.00
CA VAL A 249 -1.22 1.67 11.39
C VAL A 249 -1.19 2.82 10.39
N PRO A 250 -2.34 3.34 9.94
CA PRO A 250 -2.36 4.50 9.06
C PRO A 250 -1.84 5.75 9.80
N GLY A 251 -0.69 6.25 9.38
CA GLY A 251 -0.31 7.64 9.60
C GLY A 251 -1.12 8.55 8.69
N PHE A 252 -1.22 9.83 9.04
CA PHE A 252 -1.98 10.77 8.22
C PHE A 252 -1.45 12.20 8.27
N ALA A 253 -1.64 12.90 7.15
CA ALA A 253 -1.54 14.35 7.02
C ALA A 253 -2.92 14.92 6.66
N ARG A 254 -3.30 16.04 7.27
CA ARG A 254 -4.63 16.65 7.14
C ARG A 254 -4.55 18.19 7.15
N ALA A 255 -5.22 18.83 6.21
CA ALA A 255 -5.28 20.28 6.02
C ALA A 255 -6.46 20.65 5.11
N THR A 256 -6.92 21.90 5.13
CA THR A 256 -7.92 22.36 4.18
C THR A 256 -7.35 22.43 2.76
N VAL A 257 -8.19 22.34 1.75
CA VAL A 257 -7.78 22.53 0.34
C VAL A 257 -7.17 23.91 0.14
N LYS A 258 -7.71 24.93 0.82
CA LYS A 258 -7.15 26.28 0.85
C LYS A 258 -5.73 26.31 1.39
N GLU A 259 -5.48 25.72 2.55
CA GLU A 259 -4.14 25.63 3.14
C GLU A 259 -3.17 24.92 2.19
N LEU A 260 -3.61 23.83 1.55
CA LEU A 260 -2.78 23.08 0.59
C LEU A 260 -2.41 23.87 -0.66
N THR A 261 -3.28 24.79 -1.06
CA THR A 261 -3.12 25.60 -2.26
C THR A 261 -2.25 26.83 -1.97
N GLU A 262 -2.53 27.53 -0.87
CA GLU A 262 -1.93 28.82 -0.54
C GLU A 262 -0.60 28.70 0.22
N LEU A 263 -0.39 27.64 1.00
CA LEU A 263 0.81 27.48 1.82
C LEU A 263 1.96 26.84 1.04
N GLU A 264 3.17 27.11 1.52
CA GLU A 264 4.42 26.58 0.95
C GLU A 264 4.58 25.08 1.22
N ASP A 265 5.38 24.41 0.39
CA ASP A 265 5.69 22.98 0.52
C ASP A 265 6.18 22.58 1.91
N ALA A 266 6.85 23.49 2.63
CA ALA A 266 7.26 23.32 4.02
C ALA A 266 6.12 22.85 4.92
N PHE A 267 4.93 23.45 4.76
CA PHE A 267 3.75 23.14 5.55
C PHE A 267 3.29 21.71 5.29
N HIS A 268 3.20 21.31 4.02
CA HIS A 268 2.82 19.96 3.61
C HIS A 268 3.78 18.91 4.16
N ILE A 269 5.09 19.16 4.01
CA ILE A 269 6.15 18.26 4.48
C ILE A 269 6.09 18.11 5.99
N LYS A 270 5.91 19.21 6.73
CA LYS A 270 5.78 19.19 8.19
C LYS A 270 4.56 18.39 8.64
N LYS A 271 3.40 18.56 7.99
CA LYS A 271 2.19 17.75 8.29
C LYS A 271 2.41 16.25 8.07
N VAL A 272 3.17 15.88 7.03
CA VAL A 272 3.56 14.47 6.81
C VAL A 272 4.49 13.97 7.93
N GLN A 273 5.47 14.77 8.35
CA GLN A 273 6.37 14.44 9.47
C GLN A 273 5.58 14.21 10.76
N GLU A 274 4.72 15.17 11.12
CA GLU A 274 3.83 15.07 12.28
C GLU A 274 2.94 13.82 12.20
N GLY A 275 2.48 13.45 11.00
CA GLY A 275 1.70 12.25 10.73
C GLY A 275 2.42 10.94 11.06
N ILE A 276 3.73 10.89 10.85
CA ILE A 276 4.59 9.75 11.16
C ILE A 276 5.01 9.77 12.63
N GLU A 277 5.42 10.93 13.14
CA GLU A 277 6.00 11.09 14.48
C GLU A 277 4.95 10.89 15.59
N ARG A 278 3.68 11.19 15.31
CA ARG A 278 2.56 10.98 16.24
C ARG A 278 2.33 9.52 16.64
N LEU A 279 2.73 8.57 15.79
CA LEU A 279 2.53 7.14 16.04
C LEU A 279 3.58 6.59 17.00
N ASP A 280 3.49 7.00 18.26
CA ASP A 280 4.19 6.39 19.39
C ASP A 280 3.39 5.19 19.96
N ASN A 281 3.98 4.49 20.93
CA ASN A 281 3.36 3.33 21.56
C ASN A 281 1.95 3.62 22.12
N GLU A 282 1.73 4.77 22.77
CA GLU A 282 0.44 5.07 23.39
C GLU A 282 -0.61 5.47 22.36
N TYR A 283 -0.22 6.19 21.32
CA TYR A 283 -1.11 6.47 20.19
C TYR A 283 -1.54 5.17 19.50
N ILE A 284 -0.60 4.25 19.24
CA ILE A 284 -0.89 2.96 18.60
C ILE A 284 -1.83 2.11 19.46
N LYS A 285 -1.57 1.99 20.77
CA LYS A 285 -2.46 1.27 21.69
C LYS A 285 -3.86 1.89 21.74
N SER A 286 -3.94 3.22 21.75
CA SER A 286 -5.22 3.94 21.66
C SER A 286 -5.94 3.66 20.34
N SER A 287 -5.22 3.57 19.21
CA SER A 287 -5.80 3.25 17.89
C SER A 287 -6.42 1.85 17.89
N ILE A 288 -5.72 0.86 18.47
CA ILE A 288 -6.21 -0.53 18.59
C ILE A 288 -7.48 -0.56 19.45
N ASP A 289 -7.48 0.12 20.60
CA ASP A 289 -8.65 0.23 21.48
C ASP A 289 -9.83 0.95 20.81
N TRP A 290 -9.55 1.96 19.99
CA TRP A 290 -10.57 2.67 19.22
C TRP A 290 -11.22 1.74 18.20
N LEU A 291 -10.42 0.95 17.47
CA LEU A 291 -10.91 -0.04 16.52
C LEU A 291 -11.72 -1.15 17.20
N GLU A 292 -11.32 -1.55 18.40
CA GLU A 292 -12.03 -2.56 19.19
C GLU A 292 -13.47 -2.14 19.50
N LEU A 293 -13.65 -0.89 19.93
CA LEU A 293 -14.95 -0.35 20.34
C LEU A 293 -15.80 0.12 19.15
N ASN A 294 -15.18 0.72 18.14
CA ASN A 294 -15.91 1.39 17.05
C ASN A 294 -16.02 0.55 15.78
N LYS A 295 -15.28 -0.57 15.69
CA LYS A 295 -15.19 -1.44 14.51
C LYS A 295 -14.99 -0.64 13.22
N GLY A 296 -14.17 0.41 13.28
CA GLY A 296 -14.02 1.36 12.18
C GLY A 296 -13.09 0.86 11.08
N VAL A 297 -12.99 1.67 10.02
CA VAL A 297 -12.15 1.41 8.86
C VAL A 297 -11.24 2.63 8.62
N PRO A 298 -10.13 2.49 7.88
CA PRO A 298 -9.39 3.64 7.39
C PRO A 298 -10.34 4.64 6.74
N ARG A 299 -10.17 5.93 7.07
CA ARG A 299 -10.99 7.00 6.51
C ARG A 299 -10.96 6.94 4.99
N ARG A 300 -12.12 7.09 4.36
CA ARG A 300 -12.30 7.09 2.90
C ARG A 300 -12.72 8.45 2.36
N GLU A 301 -13.63 9.11 3.06
CA GLU A 301 -14.11 10.44 2.73
C GLU A 301 -12.99 11.48 2.72
N ASP A 302 -12.96 12.30 1.66
CA ASP A 302 -11.98 13.35 1.40
C ASP A 302 -10.53 12.89 1.58
N SER A 303 -10.27 11.63 1.23
CA SER A 303 -8.99 10.99 1.49
C SER A 303 -8.49 10.09 0.37
N PHE A 304 -7.20 9.83 0.40
CA PHE A 304 -6.52 8.85 -0.44
C PHE A 304 -5.36 8.22 0.33
N SER A 305 -4.88 7.08 -0.15
CA SER A 305 -3.77 6.35 0.47
C SER A 305 -2.51 6.47 -0.38
N LEU A 306 -1.41 6.90 0.24
CA LEU A 306 -0.08 6.86 -0.34
C LEU A 306 0.70 5.69 0.26
N VAL A 307 1.06 4.72 -0.57
CA VAL A 307 1.81 3.53 -0.14
C VAL A 307 3.21 3.56 -0.73
N SER A 308 4.22 3.38 0.12
CA SER A 308 5.62 3.38 -0.29
C SER A 308 6.18 1.97 -0.34
N GLY A 309 6.41 1.43 -1.54
CA GLY A 309 7.12 0.17 -1.78
C GLY A 309 8.65 0.29 -1.70
N LEU A 310 9.19 1.51 -1.58
CA LEU A 310 10.63 1.82 -1.65
C LEU A 310 11.54 1.07 -0.64
N ARG A 311 10.97 0.49 0.42
CA ARG A 311 11.72 -0.19 1.49
C ARG A 311 11.30 -1.63 1.70
N LEU A 312 10.52 -2.19 0.76
CA LEU A 312 10.09 -3.58 0.85
C LEU A 312 11.19 -4.55 0.42
N GLY A 313 12.18 -4.15 -0.40
CA GLY A 313 13.32 -5.01 -0.76
C GLY A 313 12.90 -6.36 -1.35
N LEU A 314 11.85 -6.35 -2.18
CA LEU A 314 11.32 -7.57 -2.80
C LEU A 314 12.28 -8.11 -3.87
N GLU A 315 13.08 -7.23 -4.47
CA GLU A 315 14.07 -7.49 -5.51
C GLU A 315 15.37 -8.16 -4.99
N ASP A 316 15.58 -8.21 -3.67
CA ASP A 316 16.78 -8.80 -3.08
C ASP A 316 16.72 -10.32 -2.96
N GLN A 317 15.61 -10.92 -3.37
CA GLN A 317 15.38 -12.36 -3.31
C GLN A 317 16.17 -13.10 -4.39
N TYR A 318 16.81 -14.21 -4.00
CA TYR A 318 17.61 -15.06 -4.87
C TYR A 318 17.01 -16.46 -4.93
N PHE A 319 16.38 -16.86 -6.02
CA PHE A 319 15.80 -18.20 -6.15
C PHE A 319 16.83 -19.17 -6.72
N ALA A 320 16.52 -20.48 -6.72
CA ALA A 320 17.36 -21.48 -7.40
C ALA A 320 17.59 -21.19 -8.90
N TRP A 321 16.67 -20.45 -9.52
CA TRP A 321 16.75 -20.00 -10.91
C TRP A 321 17.30 -18.56 -11.08
N GLY A 322 17.88 -17.97 -10.02
CA GLY A 322 18.58 -16.68 -10.09
C GLY A 322 17.96 -15.55 -9.27
N LYS A 323 18.60 -14.38 -9.30
CA LYS A 323 18.15 -13.17 -8.61
C LYS A 323 16.92 -12.56 -9.29
N LEU A 324 15.98 -12.04 -8.50
CA LEU A 324 14.90 -11.22 -9.05
C LEU A 324 15.46 -9.99 -9.77
N LYS A 325 14.98 -9.76 -10.99
CA LYS A 325 15.33 -8.56 -11.77
C LYS A 325 14.50 -7.34 -11.35
N CYS A 326 13.23 -7.57 -11.03
CA CYS A 326 12.27 -6.55 -10.61
C CYS A 326 11.12 -7.18 -9.82
N SER A 327 10.40 -6.35 -9.09
CA SER A 327 9.13 -6.69 -8.45
C SER A 327 8.21 -5.48 -8.61
N THR A 328 7.02 -5.67 -9.15
CA THR A 328 6.01 -4.61 -9.31
C THR A 328 4.63 -5.15 -8.95
N SER A 329 3.76 -4.26 -8.49
CA SER A 329 2.34 -4.55 -8.40
C SER A 329 1.73 -4.63 -9.80
N LEU A 330 0.70 -5.45 -9.96
CA LEU A 330 0.00 -5.58 -11.25
C LEU A 330 -1.06 -4.50 -11.44
N THR A 331 -1.74 -4.10 -10.36
CA THR A 331 -2.84 -3.14 -10.40
C THR A 331 -2.65 -2.03 -9.37
N VAL A 332 -3.21 -0.85 -9.66
CA VAL A 332 -3.35 0.26 -8.70
C VAL A 332 -4.83 0.56 -8.57
N LYS A 333 -5.40 0.35 -7.38
CA LYS A 333 -6.83 0.62 -7.15
C LYS A 333 -7.09 2.14 -7.13
N PRO A 334 -8.29 2.61 -7.54
CA PRO A 334 -8.68 4.01 -7.38
C PRO A 334 -8.51 4.49 -5.94
N GLY A 335 -7.94 5.70 -5.78
CA GLY A 335 -7.64 6.26 -4.45
C GLY A 335 -6.33 5.79 -3.82
N LEU A 336 -5.58 4.92 -4.50
CA LEU A 336 -4.23 4.53 -4.13
C LEU A 336 -3.20 5.27 -4.98
N VAL A 337 -2.15 5.77 -4.34
CA VAL A 337 -0.91 6.22 -4.98
C VAL A 337 0.21 5.33 -4.49
N MET A 338 0.96 4.71 -5.39
CA MET A 338 2.11 3.86 -5.05
C MET A 338 3.43 4.54 -5.41
N LEU A 339 4.38 4.55 -4.47
CA LEU A 339 5.78 4.89 -4.72
C LEU A 339 6.56 3.60 -4.91
N LEU A 340 7.08 3.39 -6.11
CA LEU A 340 7.91 2.24 -6.46
C LEU A 340 9.33 2.70 -6.79
N PRO A 341 10.36 1.88 -6.50
CA PRO A 341 11.70 2.18 -6.98
C PRO A 341 11.70 2.22 -8.52
N ALA A 342 12.47 3.13 -9.10
CA ALA A 342 12.78 3.07 -10.52
C ALA A 342 13.69 1.88 -10.83
N ALA A 343 14.17 1.76 -12.07
CA ALA A 343 15.10 0.70 -12.45
C ALA A 343 16.33 0.64 -11.51
N PRO A 344 16.87 -0.56 -11.21
CA PRO A 344 18.02 -0.72 -10.33
C PRO A 344 19.19 0.20 -10.72
N GLY A 345 19.73 0.92 -9.74
CA GLY A 345 20.84 1.86 -9.92
C GLY A 345 20.46 3.26 -10.41
N ASP A 346 19.21 3.49 -10.81
CA ASP A 346 18.74 4.82 -11.26
C ASP A 346 18.65 5.82 -10.10
N GLY A 347 18.24 5.36 -8.91
CA GLY A 347 18.08 6.17 -7.71
C GLY A 347 16.84 7.09 -7.71
N GLY A 348 16.08 7.12 -8.81
CA GLY A 348 14.79 7.77 -8.92
C GLY A 348 13.65 6.91 -8.38
N LEU A 349 12.43 7.41 -8.52
CA LEU A 349 11.21 6.71 -8.10
C LEU A 349 10.06 6.92 -9.09
N ASN A 350 9.19 5.92 -9.18
CA ASN A 350 7.96 5.94 -9.95
C ASN A 350 6.78 6.24 -9.02
N VAL A 351 6.02 7.29 -9.34
CA VAL A 351 4.72 7.58 -8.74
C VAL A 351 3.65 6.97 -9.63
N CYS A 352 2.99 5.91 -9.16
CA CYS A 352 1.96 5.19 -9.90
C CYS A 352 0.59 5.50 -9.29
N LEU A 353 -0.32 6.02 -10.10
CA LEU A 353 -1.67 6.38 -9.67
C LEU A 353 -2.65 6.31 -10.83
N ASP A 354 -3.93 6.19 -10.48
CA ASP A 354 -5.02 6.31 -11.42
C ASP A 354 -5.72 7.68 -11.25
N LEU A 355 -5.70 8.48 -12.32
CA LEU A 355 -6.42 9.75 -12.44
C LEU A 355 -6.93 9.94 -13.88
N PRO A 356 -8.12 10.55 -14.08
CA PRO A 356 -8.57 11.01 -15.38
C PRO A 356 -7.55 11.93 -16.07
N LYS A 357 -7.53 11.94 -17.41
CA LYS A 357 -6.49 12.62 -18.20
C LYS A 357 -6.35 14.12 -17.88
N ASP A 358 -7.45 14.83 -17.67
CA ASP A 358 -7.46 16.25 -17.32
C ASP A 358 -6.85 16.51 -15.94
N GLN A 359 -7.16 15.64 -14.96
CA GLN A 359 -6.61 15.71 -13.61
C GLN A 359 -5.13 15.33 -13.60
N MET A 360 -4.74 14.31 -14.37
CA MET A 360 -3.34 13.90 -14.48
C MET A 360 -2.47 15.01 -15.08
N TYR A 361 -2.99 15.81 -16.02
CA TYR A 361 -2.27 16.97 -16.55
C TYR A 361 -1.94 17.99 -15.44
N ILE A 362 -2.93 18.36 -14.63
CA ILE A 362 -2.75 19.28 -13.49
C ILE A 362 -1.78 18.69 -12.47
N PHE A 363 -1.96 17.41 -12.12
CA PHE A 363 -1.10 16.70 -11.19
C PHE A 363 0.37 16.71 -11.64
N ARG A 364 0.64 16.34 -12.91
CA ARG A 364 2.01 16.32 -13.47
C ARG A 364 2.63 17.70 -13.45
N ARG A 365 1.87 18.75 -13.84
CA ARG A 365 2.36 20.12 -13.84
C ARG A 365 2.88 20.52 -12.45
N ILE A 366 2.06 20.35 -11.42
CA ILE A 366 2.41 20.74 -10.04
C ILE A 366 3.55 19.89 -9.49
N MET A 367 3.58 18.59 -9.79
CA MET A 367 4.66 17.70 -9.34
C MET A 367 6.03 18.06 -9.94
N LEU A 368 6.05 18.69 -11.12
CA LEU A 368 7.25 19.05 -11.85
C LEU A 368 7.65 20.54 -11.70
N GLU A 369 6.84 21.34 -11.00
CA GLU A 369 7.17 22.72 -10.63
C GLU A 369 8.26 22.76 -9.54
N PHE A 370 9.25 23.66 -9.71
CA PHE A 370 10.45 23.78 -8.85
C PHE A 370 10.32 24.87 -7.79
#